data_AF-A0A7K6F231-F1
#
_entry.id   AF-A0A7K6F231-F1
#
_cell.length_a   1.000
_cell.length_b   1.000
_cell.length_c   1.000
_cell.angle_alpha   90.00
_cell.angle_beta   90.00
_cell.angle_gamma   90.00
#
_symmetry.space_group_name_H-M   'P 1'
#
loop_
_entity.id
_entity.type
_entity.pdbx_description
1 polymer ?
#
loop_
_entity_poly.entity_id
_entity_poly.type
_entity_poly.pdbx_seq_one_letter_code
_entity_poly.pdbx_strand_id
1 'polypeptide(L)'
;SQPVDNHITPSAYLGQTLPPASPGRYSPVPKGMLGDDEITREPRKVVLHRGSTGLGFNIVGGEDGEGIFISFILAGGPADLSGELRKGDRIISVNGVDLKAATHEQAAAALKNAGQAVTIVAQYRPE
;
A
#
# COMPACT_ATOMS: atom_id res chain seq x y z
N SER A 1 -34.93 -31.58 -37.94
CA SER A 1 -34.30 -30.26 -37.87
C SER A 1 -33.30 -30.28 -36.72
N GLN A 2 -32.01 -30.14 -37.04
CA GLN A 2 -30.86 -30.40 -36.16
C GLN A 2 -30.54 -29.19 -35.24
N PRO A 3 -29.84 -29.41 -34.10
CA PRO A 3 -29.43 -28.35 -33.18
C PRO A 3 -28.16 -27.66 -33.71
N VAL A 4 -28.00 -26.36 -33.45
CA VAL A 4 -26.75 -25.64 -33.74
C VAL A 4 -26.06 -25.29 -32.41
N ASP A 5 -25.07 -26.12 -32.09
CA ASP A 5 -24.01 -25.86 -31.10
C ASP A 5 -23.24 -24.59 -31.48
N ASN A 6 -23.21 -23.61 -30.58
CA ASN A 6 -22.39 -22.40 -30.76
C ASN A 6 -21.09 -22.54 -29.95
N HIS A 7 -20.14 -23.26 -30.54
CA HIS A 7 -18.74 -23.23 -30.15
C HIS A 7 -18.13 -21.86 -30.48
N ILE A 8 -17.62 -21.13 -29.49
CA ILE A 8 -16.68 -20.02 -29.73
C ILE A 8 -15.52 -20.08 -28.75
N THR A 9 -14.38 -20.56 -29.24
CA THR A 9 -13.02 -20.16 -28.85
C THR A 9 -12.12 -20.33 -30.08
N PRO A 10 -10.93 -19.71 -30.15
CA PRO A 10 -10.49 -18.41 -29.62
C PRO A 10 -9.70 -17.59 -30.68
N SER A 11 -9.08 -16.49 -30.25
CA SER A 11 -8.04 -15.69 -30.94
C SER A 11 -8.49 -14.66 -31.96
N ALA A 12 -8.49 -13.39 -31.53
CA ALA A 12 -7.82 -12.30 -32.24
C ALA A 12 -7.83 -11.02 -31.38
N TYR A 13 -6.88 -10.89 -30.46
CA TYR A 13 -6.47 -9.56 -29.98
C TYR A 13 -5.00 -9.35 -30.35
N LEU A 14 -4.75 -9.29 -31.66
CA LEU A 14 -3.53 -8.73 -32.21
C LEU A 14 -3.90 -7.34 -32.76
N GLY A 15 -3.36 -6.27 -32.16
CA GLY A 15 -3.23 -4.99 -32.88
C GLY A 15 -3.92 -3.75 -32.32
N GLN A 16 -4.08 -3.57 -31.00
CA GLN A 16 -4.38 -2.24 -30.45
C GLN A 16 -3.20 -1.71 -29.65
N THR A 17 -2.48 -0.74 -30.23
CA THR A 17 -1.52 0.10 -29.51
C THR A 17 -2.26 0.89 -28.44
N LEU A 18 -1.89 0.65 -27.17
CA LEU A 18 -2.37 1.42 -26.03
C LEU A 18 -2.09 2.91 -26.25
N PRO A 19 -3.03 3.82 -25.94
CA PRO A 19 -2.72 5.24 -25.94
C PRO A 19 -1.69 5.55 -24.86
N PRO A 20 -0.76 6.50 -25.09
CA PRO A 20 0.19 6.90 -24.07
C PRO A 20 -0.55 7.47 -22.86
N ALA A 21 -0.32 6.87 -21.69
CA ALA A 21 -0.88 7.31 -20.42
C ALA A 21 -0.57 8.79 -20.19
N SER A 22 -1.62 9.61 -20.05
CA SER A 22 -1.47 11.01 -19.66
C SER A 22 -1.02 11.07 -18.20
N PRO A 23 0.02 11.87 -17.85
CA PRO A 23 0.45 11.99 -16.48
C PRO A 23 -0.53 12.88 -15.71
N GLY A 24 -1.22 12.33 -14.71
CA GLY A 24 -1.75 13.15 -13.62
C GLY A 24 -3.24 13.06 -13.27
N ARG A 25 -3.97 12.02 -13.64
CA ARG A 25 -5.30 11.77 -13.04
C ARG A 25 -5.43 10.32 -12.63
N TYR A 26 -5.48 10.08 -11.32
CA TYR A 26 -5.79 8.79 -10.71
C TYR A 26 -7.03 8.20 -11.39
N SER A 27 -6.84 7.13 -12.17
CA SER A 27 -7.93 6.26 -12.58
C SER A 27 -8.29 5.40 -11.36
N PRO A 28 -9.52 5.47 -10.82
CA PRO A 28 -9.93 4.53 -9.79
C PRO A 28 -10.07 3.16 -10.45
N VAL A 29 -9.05 2.31 -10.31
CA VAL A 29 -9.15 0.90 -10.69
C VAL A 29 -10.29 0.27 -9.87
N PRO A 30 -11.27 -0.40 -10.51
CA PRO A 30 -12.33 -1.11 -9.79
C PRO A 30 -11.73 -2.19 -8.89
N LYS A 31 -12.17 -2.23 -7.63
CA LYS A 31 -11.67 -3.07 -6.52
C LYS A 31 -11.85 -4.59 -6.69
N GLY A 32 -11.99 -5.11 -7.91
CA GLY A 32 -12.34 -6.52 -8.17
C GLY A 32 -11.64 -7.20 -9.34
N MET A 33 -10.63 -6.59 -9.97
CA MET A 33 -9.92 -7.18 -11.12
C MET A 33 -8.41 -7.38 -10.91
N LEU A 34 -7.86 -6.97 -9.76
CA LEU A 34 -6.45 -7.22 -9.47
C LEU A 34 -6.36 -8.58 -8.79
N GLY A 35 -5.84 -9.56 -9.53
CA GLY A 35 -5.30 -10.78 -8.94
C GLY A 35 -4.26 -10.44 -7.87
N ASP A 36 -3.99 -11.38 -6.99
CA ASP A 36 -3.06 -11.26 -5.87
C ASP A 36 -1.63 -10.84 -6.27
N ASP A 37 -1.30 -10.86 -7.57
CA ASP A 37 0.01 -10.56 -8.15
C ASP A 37 0.33 -9.07 -8.46
N GLU A 38 -0.60 -8.12 -8.33
CA GLU A 38 -0.33 -6.70 -8.70
C GLU A 38 -0.37 -5.73 -7.50
N ILE A 39 0.29 -6.11 -6.41
CA ILE A 39 0.72 -5.12 -5.41
C ILE A 39 1.91 -4.39 -6.04
N THR A 40 1.66 -3.28 -6.74
CA THR A 40 2.74 -2.45 -7.25
C THR A 40 3.66 -2.11 -6.07
N ARG A 41 4.96 -2.36 -6.20
CA ARG A 41 5.97 -2.00 -5.20
C ARG A 41 6.17 -0.48 -5.14
N GLU A 42 5.16 0.31 -5.46
CA GLU A 42 5.22 1.76 -5.45
C GLU A 42 4.96 2.30 -4.03
N PRO A 43 5.59 3.42 -3.65
CA PRO A 43 5.23 4.13 -2.42
C PRO A 43 3.77 4.59 -2.46
N ARG A 44 3.01 4.24 -1.43
CA ARG A 44 1.60 4.61 -1.24
C ARG A 44 1.48 5.61 -0.10
N LYS A 45 0.69 6.66 -0.31
CA LYS A 45 0.39 7.65 0.71
C LYS A 45 -0.94 7.28 1.38
N VAL A 46 -0.86 6.91 2.65
CA VAL A 46 -1.99 6.51 3.48
C VAL A 46 -2.24 7.58 4.53
N VAL A 47 -3.49 7.95 4.77
CA VAL A 47 -3.86 8.88 5.84
C VAL A 47 -4.64 8.09 6.90
N LEU A 48 -4.07 7.99 8.09
CA LEU A 48 -4.69 7.34 9.23
C LEU A 48 -5.15 8.35 10.26
N HIS A 49 -6.31 8.10 10.85
CA HIS A 49 -6.75 8.79 12.04
C HIS A 49 -6.42 7.95 13.27
N ARG A 50 -5.77 8.56 14.26
CA ARG A 50 -5.39 7.91 15.51
C ARG A 50 -6.65 7.46 16.26
N GLY A 51 -6.72 6.16 16.57
CA GLY A 51 -7.74 5.58 17.42
C GLY A 51 -7.38 5.67 18.91
N SER A 52 -8.20 5.05 19.75
CA SER A 52 -8.01 5.00 21.21
C SER A 52 -6.67 4.36 21.63
N THR A 53 -6.16 3.40 20.85
CA THR A 53 -4.92 2.67 21.13
C THR A 53 -3.74 3.11 20.26
N GLY A 54 -3.92 4.11 19.40
CA GLY A 54 -2.89 4.57 18.46
C GLY A 54 -3.26 4.36 16.99
N LEU A 55 -2.27 4.08 16.14
CA LEU A 55 -2.46 3.91 14.70
C LEU A 55 -2.78 2.47 14.28
N GLY A 56 -2.67 1.51 15.21
CA GLY A 56 -3.02 0.11 14.98
C GLY A 56 -1.98 -0.71 14.21
N PHE A 57 -0.69 -0.38 14.32
CA PHE A 57 0.40 -1.19 13.79
C PHE A 57 1.66 -1.06 14.65
N ASN A 58 2.56 -2.05 14.54
CA ASN A 58 3.87 -2.04 15.18
C ASN A 58 4.97 -1.83 14.13
N ILE A 59 6.04 -1.17 14.55
CA ILE A 59 7.24 -0.97 13.74
C ILE A 59 8.41 -1.78 14.26
N VAL A 60 9.32 -2.15 13.37
CA VAL A 60 10.62 -2.78 13.63
C VAL A 60 11.69 -2.17 12.71
N GLY A 61 12.95 -2.55 12.92
CA GLY A 61 14.09 -2.02 12.16
C GLY A 61 14.57 -0.67 12.70
N GLY A 62 15.43 0.00 11.93
CA GLY A 62 16.12 1.22 12.34
C GLY A 62 17.40 0.98 13.13
N GLU A 63 17.86 -0.27 13.23
CA GLU A 63 19.19 -0.65 13.72
C GLU A 63 20.18 -0.61 12.54
N ASP A 64 21.43 -0.20 12.77
CA ASP A 64 22.50 -0.18 11.76
C ASP A 64 22.19 0.53 10.42
N GLY A 65 21.23 1.47 10.43
CA GLY A 65 20.80 2.19 9.22
C GLY A 65 19.78 1.44 8.35
N GLU A 66 19.23 0.34 8.86
CA GLU A 66 18.10 -0.34 8.25
C GLU A 66 16.84 0.54 8.23
N GLY A 67 15.94 0.24 7.31
CA GLY A 67 14.66 0.95 7.21
C GLY A 67 13.72 0.64 8.39
N ILE A 68 12.65 1.43 8.49
CA ILE A 68 11.55 1.16 9.42
C ILE A 68 10.49 0.34 8.71
N PHE A 69 10.09 -0.79 9.29
CA PHE A 69 9.13 -1.71 8.69
C PHE A 69 7.94 -1.99 9.60
N ILE A 70 6.78 -2.26 9.00
CA ILE A 70 5.60 -2.72 9.73
C ILE A 70 5.72 -4.22 10.02
N SER A 71 5.81 -4.58 11.30
CA SER A 71 5.90 -5.98 11.74
C SER A 71 4.53 -6.61 12.01
N PHE A 72 3.55 -5.79 12.39
CA PHE A 72 2.22 -6.25 12.78
C PHE A 72 1.17 -5.17 12.54
N ILE A 73 -0.04 -5.58 12.16
CA ILE A 73 -1.23 -4.72 12.09
C ILE A 73 -2.28 -5.27 13.05
N LEU A 74 -2.80 -4.38 13.89
CA LEU A 74 -3.85 -4.69 14.85
C LEU A 74 -5.19 -4.77 14.13
N ALA A 75 -5.80 -5.96 14.14
CA ALA A 75 -7.13 -6.19 13.59
C ALA A 75 -8.17 -5.23 14.22
N GLY A 76 -8.99 -4.60 13.38
CA GLY A 76 -9.94 -3.57 13.78
C GLY A 76 -9.32 -2.21 14.17
N GLY A 77 -7.99 -2.06 14.08
CA GLY A 77 -7.30 -0.80 14.28
C GLY A 77 -7.35 0.12 13.05
N PRO A 78 -6.95 1.40 13.16
CA PRO A 78 -7.01 2.34 12.03
C PRO A 78 -6.24 1.87 10.78
N ALA A 79 -5.05 1.30 10.96
CA ALA A 79 -4.28 0.75 9.84
C ALA A 79 -4.97 -0.44 9.16
N ASP A 80 -5.58 -1.35 9.92
CA ASP A 80 -6.34 -2.48 9.37
C ASP A 80 -7.57 -2.00 8.60
N LEU A 81 -8.35 -1.08 9.21
CA LEU A 81 -9.55 -0.51 8.60
C LEU A 81 -9.27 0.29 7.33
N SER A 82 -8.05 0.87 7.20
CA SER A 82 -7.63 1.49 5.95
C SER A 82 -7.49 0.46 4.82
N GLY A 83 -7.01 -0.75 5.13
CA GLY A 83 -6.65 -1.78 4.17
C GLY A 83 -5.46 -1.42 3.25
N GLU A 84 -4.83 -0.27 3.46
CA GLU A 84 -3.75 0.24 2.61
C GLU A 84 -2.36 -0.14 3.12
N LEU A 85 -2.23 -0.31 4.45
CA LEU A 85 -1.00 -0.79 5.08
C LEU A 85 -1.03 -2.29 5.29
N ARG A 86 0.15 -2.91 5.26
CA ARG A 86 0.34 -4.34 5.55
C ARG A 86 1.67 -4.61 6.25
N LYS A 87 1.76 -5.78 6.89
CA LYS A 87 3.05 -6.31 7.36
C LYS A 87 4.03 -6.41 6.18
N GLY A 88 5.28 -6.01 6.41
CA GLY A 88 6.32 -5.95 5.38
C GLY A 88 6.31 -4.64 4.57
N ASP A 89 5.45 -3.68 4.90
CA ASP A 89 5.60 -2.33 4.36
C ASP A 89 6.77 -1.62 5.04
N ARG A 90 7.67 -1.05 4.23
CA ARG A 90 8.69 -0.09 4.69
C ARG A 90 8.06 1.28 4.78
N ILE A 91 8.14 1.91 5.95
CA ILE A 91 7.73 3.29 6.17
C ILE A 91 8.82 4.22 5.62
N ILE A 92 8.43 5.04 4.66
CA ILE A 92 9.30 6.02 4.00
C ILE A 92 9.20 7.37 4.69
N SER A 93 8.00 7.81 5.05
CA SER A 93 7.83 9.09 5.74
C SER A 93 6.55 9.14 6.57
N VAL A 94 6.53 10.01 7.57
CA VAL A 94 5.38 10.29 8.45
C VAL A 94 5.19 11.79 8.54
N ASN A 95 4.01 12.30 8.17
CA ASN A 95 3.69 13.73 8.10
C ASN A 95 4.73 14.56 7.33
N GLY A 96 5.35 13.97 6.31
CA GLY A 96 6.41 14.61 5.51
C GLY A 96 7.82 14.53 6.12
N VAL A 97 7.97 13.96 7.32
CA VAL A 97 9.29 13.65 7.91
C VAL A 97 9.80 12.35 7.30
N ASP A 98 10.97 12.39 6.65
CA ASP A 98 11.62 11.20 6.06
C ASP A 98 12.11 10.26 7.16
N LEU A 99 11.76 8.97 7.04
CA LEU A 99 12.14 7.90 7.97
C LEU A 99 12.99 6.81 7.29
N LYS A 100 13.44 6.99 6.05
CA LYS A 100 14.22 5.96 5.32
C LYS A 100 15.49 5.53 6.04
N ALA A 101 16.14 6.46 6.74
CA ALA A 101 17.37 6.25 7.51
C ALA A 101 17.20 6.67 8.98
N ALA A 102 15.95 6.73 9.46
CA ALA A 102 15.66 7.05 10.84
C ALA A 102 15.91 5.83 11.73
N THR A 103 16.38 6.09 12.96
CA THR A 103 16.47 5.05 13.98
C THR A 103 15.07 4.64 14.44
N HIS A 104 14.97 3.48 15.08
CA HIS A 104 13.73 3.01 15.69
C HIS A 104 13.08 4.08 16.58
N GLU A 105 13.89 4.70 17.45
CA GLU A 105 13.44 5.74 18.39
C GLU A 105 12.92 6.98 17.68
N GLN A 106 13.61 7.44 16.63
CA GLN A 106 13.20 8.60 15.84
C GLN A 106 11.86 8.34 15.14
N ALA A 107 11.69 7.15 14.56
CA ALA A 107 10.45 6.76 13.91
C ALA A 107 9.29 6.64 14.91
N ALA A 108 9.53 6.02 16.07
CA ALA A 108 8.55 5.93 17.14
C ALA A 108 8.14 7.32 17.65
N ALA A 109 9.11 8.23 17.84
CA ALA A 109 8.85 9.61 18.24
C ALA A 109 8.04 10.37 17.17
N ALA A 110 8.39 10.23 15.89
CA ALA A 110 7.66 10.85 14.79
C ALA A 110 6.19 10.38 14.75
N LEU A 111 5.96 9.06 14.83
CA LEU A 111 4.61 8.49 14.86
C LEU A 111 3.84 8.93 16.10
N LYS A 112 4.47 9.00 17.28
CA LYS A 112 3.84 9.45 18.52
C LYS A 112 3.44 10.92 18.47
N ASN A 113 4.29 11.76 17.90
CA ASN A 113 4.09 13.21 17.82
C ASN A 113 3.27 13.65 16.60
N ALA A 114 2.93 12.73 15.69
CA ALA A 114 2.18 13.02 14.46
C ALA A 114 0.73 13.49 14.66
N GLY A 115 0.23 13.56 15.89
CA GLY A 115 -1.10 14.06 16.22
C GLY A 115 -2.23 13.08 15.89
N GLN A 116 -3.41 13.64 15.57
CA GLN A 116 -4.64 12.88 15.31
C GLN A 116 -4.75 12.36 13.88
N ALA A 117 -4.34 13.15 12.89
CA ALA A 117 -4.31 12.74 11.49
C ALA A 117 -2.86 12.55 11.06
N VAL A 118 -2.51 11.32 10.67
CA VAL A 118 -1.14 10.91 10.36
C VAL A 118 -1.07 10.48 8.91
N THR A 119 -0.30 11.20 8.11
CA THR A 119 0.00 10.86 6.73
C THR A 119 1.25 9.99 6.68
N ILE A 120 1.13 8.75 6.24
CA ILE A 120 2.22 7.80 6.13
C ILE A 120 2.49 7.54 4.65
N VAL A 121 3.75 7.60 4.23
CA VAL A 121 4.15 7.06 2.93
C VAL A 121 4.85 5.73 3.20
N ALA A 122 4.33 4.65 2.63
CA ALA A 122 4.84 3.31 2.83
C ALA A 122 4.95 2.54 1.52
N GLN A 123 5.93 1.65 1.40
CA GLN A 123 6.18 0.84 0.21
C GLN A 123 6.23 -0.63 0.61
N TYR A 124 5.49 -1.49 -0.09
CA TYR A 124 5.54 -2.92 0.16
C TYR A 124 6.91 -3.49 -0.23
N ARG A 125 7.64 -3.99 0.78
CA ARG A 125 8.98 -4.55 0.68
C ARG A 125 9.00 -5.85 1.51
N PRO A 126 8.41 -6.95 0.99
CA PRO A 126 8.61 -8.25 1.60
C PRO A 126 10.09 -8.58 1.41
N GLU A 127 10.89 -8.41 2.46
CA GLU A 127 12.18 -9.08 2.58
C GLU A 127 11.99 -10.56 2.85
#